data_AF-A0A6I5KN94-F1
#
_entry.id   AF-A0A6I5KN94-F1
#
_cell.length_a   1.000
_cell.length_b   1.000
_cell.length_c   1.000
_cell.angle_alpha   90.00
_cell.angle_beta   90.00
_cell.angle_gamma   90.00
#
_symmetry.space_group_name_H-M   'P 1'
#
loop_
_entity.id
_entity.type
_entity.pdbx_description
1 polymer ?
#
loop_
_entity_poly.entity_id
_entity_poly.type
_entity_poly.pdbx_seq_one_letter_code
_entity_poly.pdbx_strand_id
1 'polypeptide(L)'
;MDTGFQKTIVFLFFIFIGILLKAKFKNKEEITGIKKIILNLALPATIFIALLGIKVELHLLILPVLALGLNLLLFLTVPLILPLVGIGKGTSEFRTAKLLIPSLAPGLSSFPFILEFLGDDYLAKAAMSDLGNKVFVLFFLYLVAMNWHYGLQSDQPKNEGTKLKPLMKAMVSEPVNIFIAVALLLLGFGFTMHSLPFFLSETLEKLSMIMTPLVLLFIGLAVKIKRKQFFQIFSLLCTRAGLVLLISGIFVSVAGIEAQNEILLILAFGLSACSFWPYAHIAAVDGMEMDLKDKKKTFSSDYGVAILALSFPLSTILILGVLNSGSFFVHSYNIFLISVLFLAVGFAIPLFSGLNKKWSGLKGLGFKLKSPATENV
;
A
#
# COMPACT_ATOMS: atom_id res chain seq x y z
N MET A 1 6.78 -8.07 -30.54
CA MET A 1 6.37 -8.19 -29.12
C MET A 1 5.51 -6.99 -28.81
N ASP A 2 4.40 -7.20 -28.10
CA ASP A 2 3.58 -6.09 -27.63
C ASP A 2 4.41 -5.11 -26.76
N THR A 3 4.19 -3.82 -26.93
CA THR A 3 4.99 -2.76 -26.28
C THR A 3 4.85 -2.80 -24.76
N GLY A 4 3.67 -3.13 -24.24
CA GLY A 4 3.44 -3.34 -22.80
C GLY A 4 4.26 -4.51 -22.24
N PHE A 5 4.35 -5.61 -22.98
CA PHE A 5 5.15 -6.76 -22.56
C PHE A 5 6.65 -6.43 -22.49
N GLN A 6 7.17 -5.65 -23.45
CA GLN A 6 8.55 -5.16 -23.41
C GLN A 6 8.80 -4.27 -22.19
N LYS A 7 7.92 -3.30 -21.91
CA LYS A 7 8.00 -2.44 -20.71
C LYS A 7 8.01 -3.27 -19.42
N THR A 8 7.19 -4.31 -19.36
CA THR A 8 7.14 -5.23 -18.22
C THR A 8 8.44 -5.99 -18.02
N ILE A 9 9.05 -6.49 -19.09
CA ILE A 9 10.38 -7.14 -19.03
C ILE A 9 11.43 -6.16 -18.51
N VAL A 10 11.43 -4.91 -19.01
CA VAL A 10 12.34 -3.86 -18.52
C VAL A 10 12.15 -3.65 -17.01
N PHE A 11 10.91 -3.61 -16.54
CA PHE A 11 10.61 -3.43 -15.13
C PHE A 11 11.06 -4.60 -14.26
N LEU A 12 10.80 -5.83 -14.70
CA LEU A 12 11.29 -7.04 -14.04
C LEU A 12 12.82 -7.07 -14.02
N PHE A 13 13.48 -6.57 -15.07
CA PHE A 13 14.93 -6.49 -15.14
C PHE A 13 15.49 -5.49 -14.12
N PHE A 14 14.90 -4.30 -13.96
CA PHE A 14 15.29 -3.37 -12.90
C PHE A 14 15.06 -3.94 -11.50
N ILE A 15 13.94 -4.63 -11.26
CA ILE A 15 13.68 -5.31 -9.99
C ILE A 15 14.75 -6.37 -9.74
N PHE A 16 15.09 -7.17 -10.76
CA PHE A 16 16.13 -8.20 -10.68
C PHE A 16 17.51 -7.58 -10.38
N ILE A 17 17.87 -6.48 -11.03
CA ILE A 17 19.09 -5.72 -10.71
C ILE A 17 19.08 -5.29 -9.25
N GLY A 18 17.94 -4.78 -8.73
CA GLY A 18 17.80 -4.43 -7.33
C GLY A 18 18.05 -5.63 -6.40
N ILE A 19 17.56 -6.82 -6.75
CA ILE A 19 17.82 -8.06 -6.02
C ILE A 19 19.30 -8.42 -6.04
N LEU A 20 19.98 -8.31 -7.19
CA LEU A 20 21.42 -8.55 -7.29
C LEU A 20 22.24 -7.55 -6.47
N LEU A 21 21.87 -6.26 -6.52
CA LEU A 21 22.53 -5.20 -5.75
C LEU A 21 22.41 -5.42 -4.24
N LYS A 22 21.37 -6.10 -3.77
CA LYS A 22 21.21 -6.45 -2.35
C LYS A 22 22.39 -7.24 -1.78
N ALA A 23 23.12 -8.00 -2.61
CA ALA A 23 24.34 -8.70 -2.18
C ALA A 23 25.46 -7.73 -1.79
N LYS A 24 25.47 -6.51 -2.36
CA LYS A 24 26.42 -5.44 -2.06
C LYS A 24 25.90 -4.46 -1.00
N PHE A 25 24.60 -4.14 -1.04
CA PHE A 25 23.93 -3.22 -0.11
C PHE A 25 23.53 -3.96 1.17
N LYS A 26 24.52 -4.22 2.03
CA LYS A 26 24.32 -5.01 3.26
C LYS A 26 23.66 -4.19 4.37
N ASN A 27 23.79 -2.86 4.33
CA ASN A 27 23.33 -1.98 5.40
C ASN A 27 21.91 -1.49 5.15
N LYS A 28 21.06 -1.49 6.19
CA LYS A 28 19.69 -0.96 6.12
C LYS A 28 19.65 0.53 5.75
N GLU A 29 20.70 1.27 6.10
CA GLU A 29 20.83 2.70 5.85
C GLU A 29 20.92 3.02 4.35
N GLU A 30 21.64 2.21 3.58
CA GLU A 30 21.82 2.42 2.13
C GLU A 30 20.49 2.27 1.38
N ILE A 31 19.73 1.22 1.72
CA ILE A 31 18.38 0.98 1.19
C ILE A 31 17.43 2.12 1.58
N THR A 32 17.58 2.64 2.80
CA THR A 32 16.80 3.77 3.31
C THR A 32 17.18 5.07 2.59
N GLY A 33 18.44 5.25 2.21
CA GLY A 33 18.93 6.38 1.42
C GLY A 33 18.24 6.45 0.04
N ILE A 34 18.21 5.33 -0.68
CA ILE A 34 17.51 5.24 -1.98
C ILE A 34 16.02 5.59 -1.83
N LYS A 35 15.36 5.05 -0.80
CA LYS A 35 13.97 5.38 -0.47
C LYS A 35 13.77 6.90 -0.27
N LYS A 36 14.69 7.56 0.44
CA LYS A 36 14.62 9.00 0.70
C LYS A 36 14.77 9.82 -0.58
N ILE A 37 15.66 9.43 -1.50
CA ILE A 37 15.81 10.10 -2.80
C ILE A 37 14.50 10.00 -3.60
N ILE A 38 13.90 8.81 -3.65
CA ILE A 38 12.62 8.60 -4.33
C ILE A 38 11.54 9.52 -3.74
N LEU A 39 11.31 9.45 -2.43
CA LEU A 39 10.18 10.12 -1.78
C LEU A 39 10.33 11.64 -1.66
N ASN A 40 11.56 12.13 -1.53
CA ASN A 40 11.79 13.54 -1.24
C ASN A 40 12.24 14.36 -2.45
N LEU A 41 12.59 13.71 -3.56
CA LEU A 41 13.16 14.39 -4.72
C LEU A 41 12.49 13.95 -6.03
N ALA A 42 12.61 12.68 -6.41
CA ALA A 42 12.15 12.20 -7.71
C ALA A 42 10.62 12.24 -7.82
N LEU A 43 9.91 11.62 -6.87
CA LEU A 43 8.45 11.57 -6.85
C LEU A 43 7.79 12.97 -6.78
N PRO A 44 8.22 13.89 -5.89
CA PRO A 44 7.71 15.26 -5.89
C PRO A 44 7.90 15.98 -7.23
N ALA A 45 9.07 15.85 -7.85
CA ALA A 45 9.35 16.48 -9.16
C ALA A 45 8.43 15.93 -10.25
N THR A 46 8.25 14.62 -10.34
CA THR A 46 7.34 13.97 -11.30
C THR A 46 5.90 14.42 -11.12
N ILE A 47 5.39 14.42 -9.88
CA ILE A 47 4.02 14.84 -9.60
C ILE A 47 3.83 16.32 -9.96
N PHE A 48 4.78 17.17 -9.64
CA PHE A 48 4.70 18.60 -9.93
C PHE A 48 4.67 18.88 -11.43
N ILE A 49 5.49 18.20 -12.22
CA ILE A 49 5.45 18.27 -13.68
C ILE A 49 4.09 17.81 -14.20
N ALA A 50 3.61 16.65 -13.75
CA ALA A 50 2.33 16.11 -14.18
C ALA A 50 1.16 17.05 -13.85
N LEU A 51 1.17 17.66 -12.66
CA LEU A 51 0.14 18.62 -12.25
C LEU A 51 0.18 19.92 -13.06
N LEU A 52 1.36 20.53 -13.23
CA LEU A 52 1.51 21.78 -14.01
C LEU A 52 1.36 21.59 -15.52
N GLY A 53 1.44 20.35 -16.00
CA GLY A 53 1.17 19.98 -17.39
C GLY A 53 -0.32 19.90 -17.73
N ILE A 54 -1.21 19.88 -16.72
CA ILE A 54 -2.64 19.61 -16.92
C ILE A 54 -3.49 20.84 -16.63
N LYS A 55 -4.55 21.01 -17.41
CA LYS A 55 -5.62 21.95 -17.11
C LYS A 55 -6.45 21.38 -15.95
N VAL A 56 -6.28 21.93 -14.74
CA VAL A 56 -7.07 21.48 -13.58
C VAL A 56 -8.51 21.91 -13.78
N GLU A 57 -9.35 20.93 -14.10
CA GLU A 57 -10.80 21.12 -14.14
C GLU A 57 -11.40 20.82 -12.76
N LEU A 58 -12.38 21.62 -12.34
CA LEU A 58 -13.10 21.45 -11.06
C LEU A 58 -13.65 20.03 -10.86
N HIS A 59 -13.96 19.32 -11.94
CA HIS A 59 -14.45 17.95 -11.88
C HIS A 59 -13.40 16.97 -11.30
N LEU A 60 -12.10 17.28 -11.35
CA LEU A 60 -11.03 16.44 -10.79
C LEU A 60 -11.00 16.42 -9.26
N LEU A 61 -11.67 17.37 -8.58
CA LEU A 61 -11.76 17.39 -7.12
C LEU A 61 -12.60 16.25 -6.53
N ILE A 62 -13.39 15.55 -7.36
CA ILE A 62 -14.11 14.34 -6.93
C ILE A 62 -13.16 13.18 -6.63
N LEU A 63 -11.98 13.15 -7.26
CA LEU A 63 -11.01 12.05 -7.16
C LEU A 63 -10.51 11.82 -5.71
N PRO A 64 -10.09 12.85 -4.96
CA PRO A 64 -9.80 12.70 -3.53
C PRO A 64 -10.96 12.08 -2.74
N VAL A 65 -12.20 12.49 -3.02
CA VAL A 65 -13.39 12.00 -2.31
C VAL A 65 -13.62 10.52 -2.60
N LEU A 66 -13.48 10.10 -3.86
CA LEU A 66 -13.61 8.70 -4.26
C LEU A 66 -12.53 7.82 -3.61
N ALA A 67 -11.28 8.27 -3.59
CA ALA A 67 -10.19 7.55 -2.93
C ALA A 67 -10.43 7.40 -1.43
N LEU A 68 -10.82 8.48 -0.74
CA LEU A 68 -11.20 8.45 0.67
C LEU A 68 -12.38 7.49 0.91
N GLY A 69 -13.38 7.50 0.01
CA GLY A 69 -14.51 6.57 0.04
C GLY A 69 -14.07 5.11 -0.05
N LEU A 70 -13.18 4.76 -0.98
CA LEU A 70 -12.58 3.43 -1.07
C LEU A 70 -11.88 3.03 0.23
N ASN A 71 -11.04 3.91 0.77
CA ASN A 71 -10.32 3.65 2.02
C ASN A 71 -11.27 3.38 3.20
N LEU A 72 -12.33 4.19 3.32
CA LEU A 72 -13.35 4.04 4.38
C LEU A 72 -14.13 2.73 4.21
N LEU A 73 -14.55 2.39 2.98
CA LEU A 73 -15.22 1.12 2.70
C LEU A 73 -14.34 -0.08 3.07
N LEU A 74 -13.06 -0.04 2.72
CA LEU A 74 -12.10 -1.07 3.15
C LEU A 74 -11.96 -1.11 4.68
N PHE A 75 -11.89 0.04 5.34
CA PHE A 75 -11.78 0.12 6.81
C PHE A 75 -12.98 -0.50 7.53
N LEU A 76 -14.18 -0.37 6.96
CA LEU A 76 -15.41 -0.94 7.50
C LEU A 76 -15.54 -2.43 7.21
N THR A 77 -15.09 -2.89 6.03
CA THR A 77 -15.25 -4.29 5.59
C THR A 77 -14.14 -5.22 6.09
N VAL A 78 -12.88 -4.76 6.15
CA VAL A 78 -11.72 -5.54 6.60
C VAL A 78 -11.95 -6.22 7.96
N PRO A 79 -12.50 -5.57 9.01
CA PRO A 79 -12.74 -6.19 10.31
C PRO A 79 -13.64 -7.44 10.27
N LEU A 80 -14.54 -7.53 9.28
CA LEU A 80 -15.40 -8.70 9.07
C LEU A 80 -14.62 -9.88 8.49
N ILE A 81 -13.54 -9.59 7.78
CA ILE A 81 -12.76 -10.52 6.98
C ILE A 81 -11.53 -11.04 7.72
N LEU A 82 -10.93 -10.22 8.59
CA LEU A 82 -9.77 -10.60 9.40
C LEU A 82 -9.97 -11.95 10.15
N PRO A 83 -11.12 -12.22 10.80
CA PRO A 83 -11.34 -13.51 11.46
C PRO A 83 -11.39 -14.69 10.47
N LEU A 84 -11.92 -14.47 9.27
CA LEU A 84 -12.02 -15.50 8.23
C LEU A 84 -10.64 -15.90 7.69
N VAL A 85 -9.67 -14.99 7.74
CA VAL A 85 -8.27 -15.28 7.39
C VAL A 85 -7.41 -15.71 8.60
N GLY A 86 -8.06 -16.05 9.72
CA GLY A 86 -7.41 -16.60 10.91
C GLY A 86 -6.78 -15.56 11.85
N ILE A 87 -7.16 -14.28 11.73
CA ILE A 87 -6.70 -13.20 12.63
C ILE A 87 -7.79 -12.95 13.67
N GLY A 88 -7.54 -13.36 14.92
CA GLY A 88 -8.51 -13.30 16.00
C GLY A 88 -8.94 -11.88 16.37
N LYS A 89 -10.23 -11.66 16.65
CA LYS A 89 -10.72 -10.36 17.13
C LYS A 89 -10.04 -9.99 18.45
N GLY A 90 -9.77 -8.69 18.63
CA GLY A 90 -9.20 -8.16 19.88
C GLY A 90 -7.70 -8.37 20.07
N THR A 91 -7.00 -9.05 19.14
CA THR A 91 -5.53 -9.18 19.21
C THR A 91 -4.83 -7.93 18.68
N SER A 92 -3.54 -7.81 18.98
CA SER A 92 -2.69 -6.72 18.47
C SER A 92 -2.49 -6.83 16.96
N GLU A 93 -2.42 -8.04 16.40
CA GLU A 93 -2.39 -8.29 14.94
C GLU A 93 -3.67 -7.83 14.25
N PHE A 94 -4.84 -8.03 14.88
CA PHE A 94 -6.12 -7.57 14.34
C PHE A 94 -6.15 -6.05 14.19
N ARG A 95 -5.74 -5.32 15.24
CA ARG A 95 -5.67 -3.86 15.21
C ARG A 95 -4.61 -3.38 14.21
N THR A 96 -3.45 -4.03 14.15
CA THR A 96 -2.41 -3.75 13.15
C THR A 96 -2.94 -3.91 11.72
N ALA A 97 -3.59 -5.03 11.40
CA ALA A 97 -4.13 -5.28 10.07
C ALA A 97 -5.27 -4.31 9.72
N LYS A 98 -6.15 -4.01 10.68
CA LYS A 98 -7.25 -3.06 10.49
C LYS A 98 -6.76 -1.65 10.15
N LEU A 99 -5.58 -1.23 10.64
CA LEU A 99 -4.95 0.03 10.22
C LEU A 99 -4.27 -0.07 8.85
N LEU A 100 -3.52 -1.14 8.59
CA LEU A 100 -2.67 -1.21 7.40
C LEU A 100 -3.42 -1.58 6.12
N ILE A 101 -4.34 -2.53 6.17
CA ILE A 101 -4.98 -3.10 4.98
C ILE A 101 -5.84 -2.08 4.20
N PRO A 102 -6.59 -1.17 4.84
CA PRO A 102 -7.38 -0.16 4.13
C PRO A 102 -6.55 0.97 3.50
N SER A 103 -5.26 1.07 3.83
CA SER A 103 -4.39 2.16 3.38
C SER A 103 -3.75 1.88 2.03
N LEU A 104 -3.40 2.94 1.29
CA LEU A 104 -2.71 2.86 0.00
C LEU A 104 -1.36 3.61 0.06
N ALA A 105 -0.35 3.11 -0.67
CA ALA A 105 0.92 3.81 -0.95
C ALA A 105 1.14 4.04 -2.46
N PRO A 106 0.30 4.83 -3.15
CA PRO A 106 0.37 4.98 -4.59
C PRO A 106 1.73 5.48 -5.09
N GLY A 107 2.31 6.48 -4.42
CA GLY A 107 3.60 7.07 -4.81
C GLY A 107 4.79 6.12 -4.81
N LEU A 108 4.75 5.04 -4.02
CA LEU A 108 5.79 4.01 -4.05
C LEU A 108 5.40 2.83 -4.94
N SER A 109 4.11 2.55 -5.12
CA SER A 109 3.62 1.39 -5.88
C SER A 109 3.05 1.75 -7.23
N SER A 110 1.87 2.35 -7.32
CA SER A 110 1.11 2.43 -8.57
C SER A 110 1.56 3.57 -9.48
N PHE A 111 2.09 4.67 -8.93
CA PHE A 111 2.44 5.87 -9.71
C PHE A 111 3.46 5.60 -10.83
N PRO A 112 4.60 4.91 -10.60
CA PRO A 112 5.54 4.61 -11.68
C PRO A 112 4.90 3.81 -12.83
N PHE A 113 4.01 2.87 -12.50
CA PHE A 113 3.34 2.06 -13.51
C PHE A 113 2.24 2.84 -14.24
N ILE A 114 1.49 3.68 -13.53
CA ILE A 114 0.50 4.56 -14.14
C ILE A 114 1.18 5.54 -15.09
N LEU A 115 2.27 6.18 -14.67
CA LEU A 115 3.06 7.07 -15.53
C LEU A 115 3.53 6.34 -16.79
N GLU A 116 4.13 5.16 -16.63
CA GLU A 116 4.69 4.41 -17.76
C GLU A 116 3.63 3.90 -18.75
N PHE A 117 2.49 3.41 -18.26
CA PHE A 117 1.49 2.73 -19.09
C PHE A 117 0.36 3.64 -19.54
N LEU A 118 -0.02 4.62 -18.71
CA LEU A 118 -1.18 5.49 -18.94
C LEU A 118 -0.77 6.95 -19.22
N GLY A 119 0.45 7.36 -18.84
CA GLY A 119 0.99 8.70 -19.09
C GLY A 119 0.71 9.73 -17.99
N ASP A 120 1.19 10.96 -18.22
CA ASP A 120 1.17 12.06 -17.24
C ASP A 120 -0.25 12.46 -16.81
N ASP A 121 -1.20 12.46 -17.73
CA ASP A 121 -2.60 12.80 -17.46
C ASP A 121 -3.22 11.90 -16.37
N TYR A 122 -2.97 10.60 -16.48
CA TYR A 122 -3.48 9.61 -15.52
C TYR A 122 -2.64 9.60 -14.24
N LEU A 123 -1.34 9.90 -14.32
CA LEU A 123 -0.52 10.08 -13.12
C LEU A 123 -1.05 11.24 -12.27
N ALA A 124 -1.45 12.35 -12.87
CA ALA A 124 -2.03 13.46 -12.13
C ALA A 124 -3.39 13.13 -11.51
N LYS A 125 -4.27 12.41 -12.22
CA LYS A 125 -5.51 11.89 -11.63
C LYS A 125 -5.23 10.98 -10.42
N ALA A 126 -4.20 10.14 -10.53
CA ALA A 126 -3.73 9.30 -9.42
C ALA A 126 -3.17 10.13 -8.26
N ALA A 127 -2.41 11.20 -8.54
CA ALA A 127 -1.88 12.13 -7.55
C ALA A 127 -3.00 12.88 -6.82
N MET A 128 -4.02 13.36 -7.54
CA MET A 128 -5.21 13.96 -6.95
C MET A 128 -5.99 12.97 -6.08
N SER A 129 -6.15 11.73 -6.54
CA SER A 129 -6.77 10.67 -5.75
C SER A 129 -5.98 10.38 -4.45
N ASP A 130 -4.65 10.37 -4.51
CA ASP A 130 -3.81 10.14 -3.33
C ASP A 130 -3.99 11.20 -2.25
N LEU A 131 -4.38 12.44 -2.60
CA LEU A 131 -4.73 13.45 -1.60
C LEU A 131 -5.82 12.97 -0.63
N GLY A 132 -6.85 12.29 -1.14
CA GLY A 132 -7.91 11.68 -0.33
C GLY A 132 -7.38 10.56 0.57
N ASN A 133 -6.54 9.69 0.01
CA ASN A 133 -5.85 8.65 0.76
C ASN A 133 -4.93 9.23 1.86
N LYS A 134 -4.26 10.36 1.62
CA LYS A 134 -3.44 11.05 2.63
C LYS A 134 -4.29 11.53 3.80
N VAL A 135 -5.44 12.14 3.53
CA VAL A 135 -6.40 12.52 4.59
C VAL A 135 -6.79 11.32 5.42
N PHE A 136 -7.08 10.18 4.78
CA PHE A 136 -7.41 8.95 5.47
C PHE A 136 -6.26 8.41 6.34
N VAL A 137 -5.06 8.24 5.78
CA VAL A 137 -3.96 7.57 6.49
C VAL A 137 -3.29 8.46 7.55
N LEU A 138 -3.27 9.77 7.37
CA LEU A 138 -2.59 10.70 8.27
C LEU A 138 -3.49 11.22 9.39
N PHE A 139 -4.77 11.50 9.09
CA PHE A 139 -5.71 11.97 10.11
C PHE A 139 -6.55 10.81 10.66
N PHE A 140 -7.37 10.19 9.81
CA PHE A 140 -8.38 9.26 10.28
C PHE A 140 -7.74 8.05 10.98
N LEU A 141 -6.75 7.41 10.34
CA LEU A 141 -6.07 6.26 10.94
C LEU A 141 -5.19 6.62 12.15
N TYR A 142 -4.65 7.84 12.22
CA TYR A 142 -3.96 8.30 13.42
C TYR A 142 -4.93 8.40 14.61
N LEU A 143 -6.09 9.05 14.41
CA LEU A 143 -7.10 9.20 15.45
C LEU A 143 -7.59 7.84 15.93
N VAL A 144 -7.82 6.90 15.00
CA VAL A 144 -8.15 5.51 15.33
C VAL A 144 -7.03 4.86 16.16
N ALA A 145 -5.77 5.02 15.76
CA ALA A 145 -4.64 4.42 16.45
C ALA A 145 -4.49 4.93 17.89
N MET A 146 -4.58 6.25 18.08
CA MET A 146 -4.54 6.88 19.40
C MET A 146 -5.75 6.47 20.25
N ASN A 147 -6.94 6.44 19.68
CA ASN A 147 -8.15 6.04 20.39
C ASN A 147 -8.07 4.61 20.91
N TRP A 148 -7.51 3.67 20.13
CA TRP A 148 -7.29 2.30 20.62
C TRP A 148 -6.22 2.21 21.69
N HIS A 149 -5.13 2.96 21.56
CA HIS A 149 -4.10 3.01 22.61
C HIS A 149 -4.70 3.51 23.93
N TYR A 150 -5.32 4.69 23.94
CA TYR A 150 -5.89 5.24 25.17
C TYR A 150 -7.07 4.43 25.70
N GLY A 151 -7.87 3.80 24.83
CA GLY A 151 -8.97 2.93 25.26
C GLY A 151 -8.53 1.62 25.91
N LEU A 152 -7.29 1.17 25.66
CA LEU A 152 -6.72 -0.04 26.28
C LEU A 152 -5.83 0.28 27.49
N GLN A 153 -5.31 1.50 27.58
CA GLN A 153 -4.39 1.97 28.63
C GLN A 153 -5.07 2.91 29.64
N SER A 154 -6.27 2.55 30.11
CA SER A 154 -7.23 3.36 30.88
C SER A 154 -6.71 4.15 32.10
N ASP A 155 -5.46 3.96 32.52
CA ASP A 155 -4.85 4.55 33.71
C ASP A 155 -3.86 5.71 33.43
N GLN A 156 -3.71 6.16 32.17
CA GLN A 156 -2.78 7.25 31.82
C GLN A 156 -3.53 8.58 31.55
N PRO A 157 -3.02 9.72 32.05
CA PRO A 157 -3.70 11.01 31.91
C PRO A 157 -3.82 11.43 30.44
N LYS A 158 -5.05 11.71 30.01
CA LYS A 158 -5.36 12.21 28.66
C LYS A 158 -4.78 13.60 28.47
N ASN A 159 -3.61 13.69 27.83
CA ASN A 159 -3.11 14.97 27.36
C ASN A 159 -3.80 15.30 26.02
N GLU A 160 -4.89 16.09 26.06
CA GLU A 160 -5.79 16.33 24.92
C GLU A 160 -5.36 17.51 24.01
N GLY A 161 -4.42 18.36 24.43
CA GLY A 161 -4.15 19.65 23.74
C GLY A 161 -3.01 19.70 22.70
N THR A 162 -2.12 18.70 22.61
CA THR A 162 -0.85 18.83 21.87
C THR A 162 -0.73 17.99 20.59
N LYS A 163 -1.76 17.21 20.22
CA LYS A 163 -1.61 16.07 19.30
C LYS A 163 -1.92 16.33 17.81
N LEU A 164 -2.68 17.38 17.47
CA LEU A 164 -3.04 17.71 16.08
C LEU A 164 -1.99 18.56 15.35
N LYS A 165 -1.29 19.43 16.07
CA LYS A 165 -0.27 20.34 15.51
C LYS A 165 0.92 19.60 14.86
N PRO A 166 1.46 18.51 15.44
CA PRO A 166 2.49 17.70 14.79
C PRO A 166 2.01 17.00 13.52
N LEU A 167 0.72 16.64 13.44
CA LEU A 167 0.13 15.93 12.30
C LEU A 167 -0.13 16.84 11.11
N MET A 168 -0.72 18.01 11.34
CA MET A 168 -0.86 19.03 10.29
C MET A 168 0.53 19.43 9.77
N LYS A 169 1.51 19.57 10.66
CA LYS A 169 2.90 19.80 10.27
C LYS A 169 3.43 18.63 9.44
N ALA A 170 3.26 17.38 9.85
CA ALA A 170 3.73 16.22 9.10
C ALA A 170 3.12 16.13 7.70
N MET A 171 1.83 16.44 7.56
CA MET A 171 1.12 16.48 6.28
C MET A 171 1.64 17.54 5.33
N VAL A 172 1.78 18.78 5.79
CA VAL A 172 2.32 19.85 4.94
C VAL A 172 3.82 19.66 4.72
N SER A 173 4.55 19.03 5.64
CA SER A 173 6.01 18.89 5.55
C SER A 173 6.49 17.74 4.66
N GLU A 174 5.59 16.85 4.18
CA GLU A 174 5.96 15.87 3.18
C GLU A 174 6.34 16.59 1.88
N PRO A 175 7.55 16.38 1.31
CA PRO A 175 7.97 17.06 0.09
C PRO A 175 6.98 16.90 -1.06
N VAL A 176 6.38 15.72 -1.21
CA VAL A 176 5.33 15.46 -2.21
C VAL A 176 4.14 16.40 -2.03
N ASN A 177 3.65 16.58 -0.80
CA ASN A 177 2.47 17.40 -0.53
C ASN A 177 2.77 18.90 -0.72
N ILE A 178 4.00 19.34 -0.38
CA ILE A 178 4.45 20.71 -0.68
C ILE A 178 4.40 20.95 -2.18
N PHE A 179 4.97 20.02 -2.97
CA PHE A 179 4.99 20.15 -4.42
C PHE A 179 3.58 20.15 -5.01
N ILE A 180 2.67 19.28 -4.52
CA ILE A 180 1.25 19.31 -4.91
C ILE A 180 0.62 20.67 -4.58
N ALA A 181 0.79 21.17 -3.35
CA ALA A 181 0.21 22.44 -2.93
C ALA A 181 0.74 23.63 -3.75
N VAL A 182 2.05 23.68 -3.99
CA VAL A 182 2.67 24.72 -4.83
C VAL A 182 2.19 24.60 -6.27
N ALA A 183 2.12 23.39 -6.84
CA ALA A 183 1.60 23.18 -8.18
C ALA A 183 0.14 23.65 -8.30
N LEU A 184 -0.72 23.28 -7.34
CA LEU A 184 -2.12 23.72 -7.29
C LEU A 184 -2.26 25.24 -7.17
N LEU A 185 -1.44 25.88 -6.35
CA LEU A 185 -1.40 27.34 -6.21
C LEU A 185 -0.99 28.00 -7.54
N LEU A 186 0.09 27.54 -8.15
CA LEU A 186 0.58 28.04 -9.44
C LEU A 186 -0.47 27.87 -10.54
N LEU A 187 -1.10 26.69 -10.62
CA LEU A 187 -2.22 26.42 -11.54
C LEU A 187 -3.40 27.34 -11.28
N GLY A 188 -3.74 27.62 -10.02
CA GLY A 188 -4.78 28.57 -9.63
C GLY A 188 -4.52 29.98 -10.13
N PHE A 189 -3.26 30.37 -10.29
CA PHE A 189 -2.84 31.64 -10.91
C PHE A 189 -2.59 31.55 -12.42
N GLY A 190 -2.87 30.40 -13.05
CA GLY A 190 -2.71 30.19 -14.50
C GLY A 190 -1.28 29.89 -14.96
N PHE A 191 -0.35 29.60 -14.04
CA PHE A 191 1.00 29.16 -14.41
C PHE A 191 1.00 27.70 -14.88
N THR A 192 1.82 27.42 -15.89
CA THR A 192 2.05 26.07 -16.44
C THR A 192 3.55 25.75 -16.43
N MET A 193 3.94 24.55 -16.84
CA MET A 193 5.36 24.20 -16.98
C MET A 193 6.15 25.19 -17.87
N HIS A 194 5.53 25.74 -18.91
CA HIS A 194 6.15 26.74 -19.78
C HIS A 194 6.36 28.10 -19.12
N SER A 195 5.66 28.36 -18.01
CA SER A 195 5.79 29.60 -17.25
C SER A 195 6.98 29.57 -16.28
N LEU A 196 7.64 28.42 -16.10
CA LEU A 196 8.79 28.29 -15.22
C LEU A 196 10.11 28.67 -15.92
N PRO A 197 11.11 29.19 -15.19
CA PRO A 197 12.44 29.38 -15.73
C PRO A 197 13.05 28.05 -16.21
N PHE A 198 13.76 28.08 -17.34
CA PHE A 198 14.34 26.88 -17.97
C PHE A 198 15.15 26.00 -17.01
N PHE A 199 15.99 26.61 -16.15
CA PHE A 199 16.80 25.83 -15.21
C PHE A 199 15.92 25.03 -14.23
N LEU A 200 14.75 25.54 -13.85
CA LEU A 200 13.86 24.90 -12.90
C LEU A 200 13.07 23.78 -13.58
N SER A 201 12.51 24.05 -14.76
CA SER A 201 11.79 23.03 -15.54
C SER A 201 12.71 21.87 -15.92
N GLU A 202 13.89 22.16 -16.46
CA GLU A 202 14.88 21.13 -16.85
C GLU A 202 15.36 20.32 -15.64
N THR A 203 15.60 20.98 -14.50
CA THR A 203 15.97 20.27 -13.26
C THR A 203 14.86 19.32 -12.81
N LEU A 204 13.61 19.78 -12.79
CA LEU A 204 12.48 18.94 -12.42
C LEU A 204 12.34 17.74 -13.36
N GLU A 205 12.52 17.94 -14.66
CA GLU A 205 12.43 16.86 -15.66
C GLU A 205 13.52 15.81 -15.46
N LYS A 206 14.76 16.24 -15.22
CA LYS A 206 15.89 15.34 -14.91
C LYS A 206 15.64 14.55 -13.63
N LEU A 207 15.08 15.18 -12.60
CA LEU A 207 14.71 14.52 -11.35
C LEU A 207 13.52 13.56 -11.53
N SER A 208 12.59 13.86 -12.43
CA SER A 208 11.47 12.98 -12.73
C SER A 208 11.92 11.70 -13.43
N MET A 209 12.85 11.81 -14.39
CA MET A 209 13.35 10.66 -15.17
C MET A 209 13.98 9.55 -14.32
N ILE A 210 14.53 9.88 -13.15
CA ILE A 210 15.12 8.87 -12.25
C ILE A 210 14.07 8.15 -11.39
N MET A 211 12.81 8.61 -11.35
CA MET A 211 11.77 8.07 -10.47
C MET A 211 11.53 6.58 -10.71
N THR A 212 11.11 6.21 -11.93
CA THR A 212 10.78 4.83 -12.30
C THR A 212 11.94 3.86 -12.07
N PRO A 213 13.16 4.09 -12.59
CA PRO A 213 14.28 3.16 -12.35
C PRO A 213 14.67 3.05 -10.87
N LEU A 214 14.68 4.15 -10.11
CA LEU A 214 15.02 4.10 -8.68
C LEU A 214 13.97 3.33 -7.87
N VAL A 215 12.68 3.53 -8.15
CA VAL A 215 11.61 2.79 -7.48
C VAL A 215 11.77 1.30 -7.76
N LEU A 216 11.95 0.90 -9.02
CA LEU A 216 12.10 -0.51 -9.42
C LEU A 216 13.31 -1.18 -8.76
N LEU A 217 14.46 -0.48 -8.69
CA LEU A 217 15.63 -0.94 -7.96
C LEU A 217 15.35 -1.07 -6.46
N PHE A 218 14.68 -0.08 -5.86
CA PHE A 218 14.27 -0.12 -4.46
C PHE A 218 13.37 -1.31 -4.17
N ILE A 219 12.43 -1.66 -5.06
CA ILE A 219 11.60 -2.86 -4.92
C ILE A 219 12.48 -4.09 -4.74
N GLY A 220 13.42 -4.32 -5.67
CA GLY A 220 14.33 -5.47 -5.62
C GLY A 220 15.17 -5.52 -4.35
N LEU A 221 15.70 -4.38 -3.91
CA LEU A 221 16.50 -4.25 -2.68
C LEU A 221 15.68 -4.52 -1.42
N ALA A 222 14.42 -4.07 -1.38
CA ALA A 222 13.55 -4.12 -0.21
C ALA A 222 12.92 -5.49 0.04
N VAL A 223 12.87 -6.39 -0.95
CA VAL A 223 12.24 -7.72 -0.80
C VAL A 223 12.91 -8.52 0.32
N LYS A 224 12.16 -8.83 1.39
CA LYS A 224 12.58 -9.73 2.49
C LYS A 224 11.47 -10.74 2.77
N ILE A 225 11.65 -11.98 2.34
CA ILE A 225 10.66 -13.05 2.54
C ILE A 225 10.96 -13.77 3.85
N LYS A 226 10.13 -13.56 4.87
CA LYS A 226 10.15 -14.36 6.12
C LYS A 226 9.07 -15.45 6.04
N ARG A 227 9.46 -16.73 6.14
CA ARG A 227 8.56 -17.89 5.92
C ARG A 227 7.46 -18.10 6.97
N LYS A 228 7.63 -17.66 8.22
CA LYS A 228 6.80 -18.11 9.37
C LYS A 228 5.36 -17.56 9.40
N GLN A 229 5.05 -16.46 8.72
CA GLN A 229 3.71 -15.86 8.62
C GLN A 229 3.27 -15.56 7.18
N PHE A 230 4.07 -16.00 6.21
CA PHE A 230 3.91 -15.65 4.80
C PHE A 230 2.51 -16.00 4.27
N PHE A 231 2.04 -17.22 4.52
CA PHE A 231 0.76 -17.70 3.99
C PHE A 231 -0.45 -16.94 4.53
N GLN A 232 -0.46 -16.59 5.82
CA GLN A 232 -1.56 -15.81 6.41
C GLN A 232 -1.59 -14.38 5.85
N ILE A 233 -0.42 -13.74 5.75
CA ILE A 233 -0.34 -12.36 5.21
C ILE A 233 -0.65 -12.36 3.71
N PHE A 234 -0.17 -13.36 2.97
CA PHE A 234 -0.49 -13.53 1.56
C PHE A 234 -2.00 -13.71 1.36
N SER A 235 -2.63 -14.59 2.13
CA SER A 235 -4.08 -14.78 2.19
C SER A 235 -4.83 -13.47 2.44
N LEU A 236 -4.41 -12.71 3.45
CA LEU A 236 -4.99 -11.41 3.78
C LEU A 236 -4.87 -10.41 2.62
N LEU A 237 -3.71 -10.34 1.97
CA LEU A 237 -3.45 -9.41 0.88
C LEU A 237 -4.16 -9.81 -0.42
N CYS A 238 -4.29 -11.11 -0.72
CA CYS A 238 -5.13 -11.60 -1.80
C CYS A 238 -6.61 -11.26 -1.55
N THR A 239 -7.08 -11.45 -0.32
CA THR A 239 -8.45 -11.09 0.04
C THR A 239 -8.69 -9.58 -0.13
N ARG A 240 -7.73 -8.74 0.31
CA ARG A 240 -7.76 -7.29 0.08
C ARG A 240 -7.82 -6.95 -1.41
N ALA A 241 -6.99 -7.57 -2.24
CA ALA A 241 -7.01 -7.35 -3.68
C ALA A 241 -8.37 -7.71 -4.28
N GLY A 242 -8.96 -8.84 -3.89
CA GLY A 242 -10.31 -9.24 -4.30
C GLY A 242 -11.37 -8.23 -3.90
N LEU A 243 -11.36 -7.72 -2.66
CA LEU A 243 -12.30 -6.69 -2.20
C LEU A 243 -12.16 -5.38 -2.98
N VAL A 244 -10.92 -4.92 -3.19
CA VAL A 244 -10.66 -3.71 -3.96
C VAL A 244 -11.21 -3.86 -5.37
N LEU A 245 -10.90 -4.97 -6.05
CA LEU A 245 -11.41 -5.25 -7.38
C LEU A 245 -12.94 -5.36 -7.41
N LEU A 246 -13.55 -5.93 -6.37
CA LEU A 246 -15.01 -5.98 -6.23
C LEU A 246 -15.60 -4.57 -6.14
N ILE A 247 -15.10 -3.74 -5.23
CA ILE A 247 -15.57 -2.37 -5.02
C ILE A 247 -15.36 -1.54 -6.29
N SER A 248 -14.18 -1.63 -6.90
CA SER A 248 -13.86 -0.97 -8.16
C SER A 248 -14.76 -1.44 -9.31
N GLY A 249 -15.03 -2.75 -9.43
CA GLY A 249 -15.93 -3.31 -10.44
C GLY A 249 -17.38 -2.85 -10.28
N ILE A 250 -17.87 -2.80 -9.03
CA ILE A 250 -19.19 -2.22 -8.71
C ILE A 250 -19.22 -0.76 -9.13
N PHE A 251 -18.20 0.03 -8.76
CA PHE A 251 -18.12 1.43 -9.10
C PHE A 251 -18.10 1.66 -10.62
N VAL A 252 -17.23 0.95 -11.35
CA VAL A 252 -17.14 1.02 -12.82
C VAL A 252 -18.49 0.69 -13.47
N SER A 253 -19.18 -0.35 -12.98
CA SER A 253 -20.48 -0.77 -13.50
C SER A 253 -21.59 0.25 -13.22
N VAL A 254 -21.67 0.76 -11.98
CA VAL A 254 -22.73 1.69 -11.56
C VAL A 254 -22.52 3.08 -12.17
N ALA A 255 -21.27 3.53 -12.29
CA ALA A 255 -20.94 4.82 -12.88
C ALA A 255 -20.91 4.78 -14.43
N GLY A 256 -21.05 3.62 -15.05
CA GLY A 256 -21.06 3.47 -16.52
C GLY A 256 -19.73 3.86 -17.17
N ILE A 257 -18.60 3.52 -16.52
CA ILE A 257 -17.27 3.89 -17.02
C ILE A 257 -16.87 2.89 -18.11
N GLU A 258 -16.76 3.36 -19.36
CA GLU A 258 -16.38 2.53 -20.52
C GLU A 258 -14.94 2.76 -20.98
N ALA A 259 -14.36 3.91 -20.63
CA ALA A 259 -13.02 4.28 -21.07
C ALA A 259 -11.96 3.36 -20.46
N GLN A 260 -11.23 2.61 -21.31
CA GLN A 260 -10.24 1.61 -20.89
C GLN A 260 -9.22 2.16 -19.90
N ASN A 261 -8.59 3.29 -20.21
CA ASN A 261 -7.54 3.86 -19.37
C ASN A 261 -8.07 4.34 -18.01
N GLU A 262 -9.34 4.79 -17.93
CA GLU A 262 -9.98 5.13 -16.66
C GLU A 262 -10.20 3.88 -15.79
N ILE A 263 -10.68 2.79 -16.41
CA ILE A 263 -10.85 1.51 -15.71
C ILE A 263 -9.48 1.02 -15.20
N LEU A 264 -8.46 1.02 -16.06
CA LEU A 264 -7.11 0.61 -15.70
C LEU A 264 -6.52 1.48 -14.58
N LEU A 265 -6.75 2.79 -14.60
CA LEU A 265 -6.37 3.70 -13.53
C LEU A 265 -7.05 3.32 -12.21
N ILE A 266 -8.37 3.14 -12.19
CA ILE A 266 -9.15 2.79 -10.99
C ILE A 266 -8.63 1.49 -10.37
N LEU A 267 -8.41 0.47 -11.21
CA LEU A 267 -7.90 -0.83 -10.75
C LEU A 267 -6.46 -0.72 -10.25
N ALA A 268 -5.56 -0.10 -11.02
CA ALA A 268 -4.14 0.04 -10.64
C ALA A 268 -3.95 0.89 -9.38
N PHE A 269 -4.69 2.00 -9.26
CA PHE A 269 -4.68 2.85 -8.08
C PHE A 269 -5.21 2.10 -6.85
N GLY A 270 -6.36 1.44 -6.96
CA GLY A 270 -6.94 0.67 -5.86
C GLY A 270 -6.03 -0.47 -5.38
N LEU A 271 -5.32 -1.11 -6.31
CA LEU A 271 -4.39 -2.21 -6.01
C LEU A 271 -3.04 -1.76 -5.42
N SER A 272 -2.86 -0.46 -5.14
CA SER A 272 -1.65 0.07 -4.51
C SER A 272 -1.28 -0.67 -3.22
N ALA A 273 0.01 -0.72 -2.90
CA ALA A 273 0.52 -1.41 -1.71
C ALA A 273 -0.01 -0.79 -0.41
N CYS A 274 0.16 -1.49 0.72
CA CYS A 274 -0.22 -0.93 2.03
C CYS A 274 0.69 0.25 2.38
N SER A 275 0.11 1.28 3.00
CA SER A 275 0.82 2.50 3.35
C SER A 275 1.76 2.34 4.53
N PHE A 276 2.90 3.02 4.49
CA PHE A 276 3.81 3.10 5.63
C PHE A 276 3.27 4.02 6.75
N TRP A 277 2.38 4.97 6.44
CA TRP A 277 1.87 5.95 7.42
C TRP A 277 1.16 5.32 8.61
N PRO A 278 0.24 4.35 8.45
CA PRO A 278 -0.35 3.66 9.59
C PRO A 278 0.67 2.86 10.40
N TYR A 279 1.74 2.37 9.77
CA TYR A 279 2.85 1.75 10.50
C TYR A 279 3.65 2.78 11.32
N ALA A 280 3.84 4.00 10.84
CA ALA A 280 4.45 5.06 11.63
C ALA A 280 3.62 5.38 12.89
N HIS A 281 2.29 5.37 12.77
CA HIS A 281 1.39 5.52 13.93
C HIS A 281 1.52 4.34 14.90
N ILE A 282 1.59 3.11 14.38
CA ILE A 282 1.86 1.90 15.18
C ILE A 282 3.19 2.00 15.91
N ALA A 283 4.26 2.42 15.24
CA ALA A 283 5.59 2.57 15.82
C ALA A 283 5.63 3.67 16.88
N ALA A 284 4.89 4.77 16.69
CA ALA A 284 4.73 5.81 17.70
C ALA A 284 4.06 5.27 18.97
N VAL A 285 3.01 4.46 18.83
CA VAL A 285 2.35 3.79 19.96
C VAL A 285 3.26 2.75 20.61
N ASP A 286 3.97 1.95 19.82
CA ASP A 286 4.94 0.96 20.34
C ASP A 286 6.04 1.63 21.17
N GLY A 287 6.48 2.84 20.78
CA GLY A 287 7.38 3.68 21.57
C GLY A 287 6.79 4.20 22.89
N MET A 288 5.47 4.40 22.97
CA MET A 288 4.78 4.74 24.23
C MET A 288 4.54 3.51 25.10
N GLU A 289 4.60 2.31 24.53
CA GLU A 289 4.31 1.02 25.17
C GLU A 289 5.58 0.17 25.37
N MET A 290 6.77 0.79 25.39
CA MET A 290 8.06 0.07 25.46
C MET A 290 8.17 -0.86 26.68
N ASP A 291 7.60 -0.46 27.81
CA ASP A 291 7.64 -1.23 29.07
C ASP A 291 6.54 -2.29 29.17
N LEU A 292 5.62 -2.34 28.19
CA LEU A 292 4.53 -3.32 28.18
C LEU A 292 4.98 -4.64 27.54
N LYS A 293 4.60 -5.75 28.17
CA LYS A 293 4.73 -7.09 27.57
C LYS A 293 3.94 -7.17 26.25
N ASP A 294 4.46 -7.87 25.25
CA ASP A 294 3.87 -7.96 23.90
C ASP A 294 2.37 -8.32 23.86
N LYS A 295 1.89 -9.15 24.79
CA LYS A 295 0.47 -9.53 24.87
C LYS A 295 -0.46 -8.40 25.31
N LYS A 296 0.08 -7.33 25.91
CA LYS A 296 -0.64 -6.14 26.35
C LYS A 296 -0.49 -4.95 25.40
N LYS A 297 0.37 -5.06 24.38
CA LYS A 297 0.56 -4.00 23.39
C LYS A 297 -0.69 -3.79 22.55
N THR A 298 -0.94 -2.54 22.20
CA THR A 298 -2.05 -2.16 21.33
C THR A 298 -1.83 -2.75 19.94
N PHE A 299 -0.61 -2.72 19.41
CA PHE A 299 -0.30 -3.17 18.06
C PHE A 299 0.83 -4.19 18.03
N SER A 300 0.83 -5.03 16.99
CA SER A 300 1.95 -5.91 16.66
C SER A 300 2.82 -5.24 15.59
N SER A 301 3.96 -4.68 16.02
CA SER A 301 4.90 -3.97 15.14
C SER A 301 5.52 -4.92 14.10
N ASP A 302 5.98 -6.10 14.53
CA ASP A 302 6.56 -7.13 13.65
C ASP A 302 5.57 -7.60 12.56
N TYR A 303 4.31 -7.78 12.94
CA TYR A 303 3.26 -8.15 11.98
C TYR A 303 3.00 -7.03 10.97
N GLY A 304 3.07 -5.77 11.41
CA GLY A 304 2.95 -4.61 10.53
C GLY A 304 4.08 -4.53 9.50
N VAL A 305 5.32 -4.75 9.92
CA VAL A 305 6.47 -4.85 9.01
C VAL A 305 6.29 -5.98 8.00
N ALA A 306 5.78 -7.13 8.45
CA ALA A 306 5.57 -8.28 7.57
C ALA A 306 4.47 -8.03 6.51
N ILE A 307 3.38 -7.34 6.88
CA ILE A 307 2.34 -6.90 5.93
C ILE A 307 2.96 -5.97 4.88
N LEU A 308 3.70 -4.95 5.31
CA LEU A 308 4.32 -3.99 4.40
C LEU A 308 5.27 -4.68 3.42
N ALA A 309 6.14 -5.56 3.92
CA ALA A 309 7.13 -6.27 3.14
C ALA A 309 6.52 -7.15 2.03
N LEU A 310 5.34 -7.75 2.28
CA LEU A 310 4.67 -8.61 1.31
C LEU A 310 3.69 -7.85 0.40
N SER A 311 3.08 -6.78 0.91
CA SER A 311 2.09 -5.98 0.17
C SER A 311 2.66 -5.38 -1.10
N PHE A 312 3.93 -4.98 -1.06
CA PHE A 312 4.56 -4.23 -2.12
C PHE A 312 4.91 -5.08 -3.36
N PRO A 313 5.60 -6.24 -3.22
CA PRO A 313 5.79 -7.16 -4.35
C PRO A 313 4.47 -7.67 -4.94
N LEU A 314 3.49 -7.99 -4.08
CA LEU A 314 2.19 -8.47 -4.55
C LEU A 314 1.47 -7.38 -5.36
N SER A 315 1.36 -6.17 -4.82
CA SER A 315 0.76 -5.02 -5.51
C SER A 315 1.41 -4.78 -6.87
N THR A 316 2.74 -4.83 -6.94
CA THR A 316 3.49 -4.67 -8.19
C THR A 316 3.08 -5.69 -9.24
N ILE A 317 3.02 -6.98 -8.89
CA ILE A 317 2.61 -8.05 -9.81
C ILE A 317 1.17 -7.83 -10.28
N LEU A 318 0.26 -7.47 -9.37
CA LEU A 318 -1.15 -7.26 -9.70
C LEU A 318 -1.35 -6.06 -10.62
N ILE A 319 -0.70 -4.93 -10.32
CA ILE A 319 -0.78 -3.71 -11.13
C ILE A 319 -0.22 -3.96 -12.54
N LEU A 320 0.93 -4.63 -12.65
CA LEU A 320 1.48 -5.01 -13.95
C LEU A 320 0.56 -5.96 -14.71
N GLY A 321 -0.05 -6.93 -14.02
CA GLY A 321 -1.04 -7.82 -14.62
C GLY A 321 -2.25 -7.06 -15.15
N VAL A 322 -2.75 -6.07 -14.40
CA VAL A 322 -3.85 -5.20 -14.84
C VAL A 322 -3.46 -4.37 -16.06
N LEU A 323 -2.35 -3.64 -15.99
CA LEU A 323 -1.92 -2.70 -17.03
C LEU A 323 -1.49 -3.40 -18.33
N ASN A 324 -1.08 -4.68 -18.28
CA ASN A 324 -0.73 -5.47 -19.47
C ASN A 324 -1.87 -6.34 -20.02
N SER A 325 -3.04 -6.31 -19.41
CA SER A 325 -4.15 -7.18 -19.83
C SER A 325 -4.88 -6.70 -21.10
N GLY A 326 -4.42 -5.60 -21.72
CA GLY A 326 -5.08 -5.00 -22.88
C GLY A 326 -6.50 -4.58 -22.55
N SER A 327 -7.46 -5.00 -23.37
CA SER A 327 -8.89 -4.70 -23.20
C SER A 327 -9.61 -5.66 -22.24
N PHE A 328 -8.92 -6.61 -21.60
CA PHE A 328 -9.55 -7.63 -20.76
C PHE A 328 -10.43 -7.04 -19.65
N PHE A 329 -9.97 -6.01 -18.94
CA PHE A 329 -10.73 -5.39 -17.86
C PHE A 329 -11.79 -4.37 -18.30
N VAL A 330 -11.92 -4.08 -19.61
CA VAL A 330 -12.98 -3.19 -20.12
C VAL A 330 -14.37 -3.75 -19.80
N HIS A 331 -14.51 -5.08 -19.86
CA HIS A 331 -15.74 -5.74 -19.43
C HIS A 331 -15.76 -5.91 -17.91
N SER A 332 -16.70 -5.23 -17.24
CA SER A 332 -16.87 -5.32 -15.78
C SER A 332 -17.04 -6.76 -15.26
N TYR A 333 -17.59 -7.66 -16.08
CA TYR A 333 -17.64 -9.10 -15.79
C TYR A 333 -16.27 -9.69 -15.46
N ASN A 334 -15.23 -9.32 -16.22
CA ASN A 334 -13.87 -9.81 -16.01
C ASN A 334 -13.26 -9.25 -14.71
N ILE A 335 -13.58 -8.00 -14.35
CA ILE A 335 -13.19 -7.44 -13.05
C ILE A 335 -13.80 -8.27 -11.92
N PHE A 336 -15.10 -8.61 -12.00
CA PHE A 336 -15.78 -9.44 -11.01
C PHE A 336 -15.22 -10.86 -10.92
N LEU A 337 -14.91 -11.48 -12.06
CA LEU A 337 -14.33 -12.81 -12.09
C LEU A 337 -12.98 -12.86 -11.38
N ILE A 338 -12.10 -11.91 -11.67
CA ILE A 338 -10.78 -11.82 -11.03
C ILE A 338 -10.90 -11.47 -9.55
N SER A 339 -11.84 -10.58 -9.19
CA SER A 339 -12.20 -10.29 -7.80
C SER A 339 -12.55 -11.57 -7.03
N VAL A 340 -13.49 -12.38 -7.55
CA VAL A 340 -13.93 -13.63 -6.93
C VAL A 340 -12.78 -14.63 -6.83
N LEU A 341 -11.93 -14.73 -7.87
CA LEU A 341 -10.74 -15.58 -7.85
C LEU A 341 -9.79 -15.19 -6.69
N PHE A 342 -9.50 -13.91 -6.51
CA PHE A 342 -8.63 -13.45 -5.43
C PHE A 342 -9.25 -13.65 -4.04
N LEU A 343 -10.56 -13.44 -3.90
CA LEU A 343 -11.27 -13.76 -2.66
C LEU A 343 -11.21 -15.26 -2.35
N ALA A 344 -11.42 -16.12 -3.35
CA ALA A 344 -11.34 -17.57 -3.20
C ALA A 344 -9.93 -18.03 -2.78
N VAL A 345 -8.88 -17.52 -3.46
CA VAL A 345 -7.47 -17.79 -3.09
C VAL A 345 -7.18 -17.29 -1.67
N GLY A 346 -7.66 -16.10 -1.33
CA GLY A 346 -7.54 -15.51 -0.01
C GLY A 346 -8.11 -16.41 1.09
N PHE A 347 -9.33 -16.92 0.92
CA PHE A 347 -10.00 -17.75 1.93
C PHE A 347 -9.55 -19.22 1.93
N ALA A 348 -9.06 -19.75 0.82
CA ALA A 348 -8.62 -21.14 0.72
C ALA A 348 -7.46 -21.47 1.67
N ILE A 349 -6.46 -20.58 1.78
CA ILE A 349 -5.25 -20.80 2.59
C ILE A 349 -5.56 -21.02 4.09
N PRO A 350 -6.38 -20.17 4.75
CA PRO A 350 -6.87 -20.39 6.10
C PRO A 350 -7.59 -21.74 6.26
N LEU A 351 -8.47 -22.10 5.32
CA LEU A 351 -9.24 -23.36 5.35
C LEU A 351 -8.33 -24.58 5.34
N PHE A 352 -7.33 -24.62 4.45
CA PHE A 352 -6.35 -25.71 4.42
C PHE A 352 -5.49 -25.78 5.69
N SER A 353 -5.11 -24.63 6.26
CA SER A 353 -4.35 -24.60 7.53
C SER A 353 -5.18 -25.03 8.75
N GLY A 354 -6.47 -24.69 8.77
CA GLY A 354 -7.43 -25.08 9.81
C GLY A 354 -7.79 -26.57 9.74
N LEU A 355 -7.91 -27.12 8.52
CA LEU A 355 -8.08 -28.55 8.28
C LEU A 355 -6.87 -29.34 8.78
N ASN A 356 -5.64 -28.83 8.58
CA ASN A 356 -4.42 -29.48 9.05
C ASN A 356 -4.31 -29.49 10.60
N LYS A 357 -4.81 -28.45 11.28
CA LYS A 357 -4.95 -28.41 12.75
C LYS A 357 -6.01 -29.38 13.28
N LYS A 358 -7.11 -29.57 12.55
CA LYS A 358 -8.12 -30.60 12.86
C LYS A 358 -7.57 -32.01 12.63
N TRP A 359 -6.77 -32.23 11.58
CA TRP A 359 -6.14 -33.52 11.29
C TRP A 359 -5.01 -33.87 12.26
N SER A 360 -4.22 -32.89 12.73
CA SER A 360 -3.24 -33.11 13.80
C SER A 360 -3.88 -33.32 15.16
N GLY A 361 -5.05 -32.71 15.42
CA GLY A 361 -5.88 -33.00 16.60
C GLY A 361 -6.49 -34.40 16.60
N LEU A 362 -6.79 -34.96 15.43
CA LEU A 362 -7.28 -36.34 15.26
C LEU A 362 -6.17 -37.40 15.40
N LYS A 363 -4.92 -37.09 15.04
CA LYS A 363 -3.76 -37.97 15.31
C LYS A 363 -3.31 -37.96 16.79
N GLY A 364 -3.81 -37.03 17.61
CA GLY A 364 -3.51 -36.96 19.04
C GLY A 364 -4.29 -37.95 19.92
N LEU A 365 -5.19 -38.76 19.33
CA LEU A 365 -6.10 -39.65 20.07
C LEU A 365 -5.82 -41.15 19.90
N GLY A 366 -4.64 -41.54 19.43
CA GLY A 366 -4.29 -42.96 19.35
C GLY A 366 -2.83 -43.22 18.98
N PHE A 367 -1.97 -43.25 20.00
CA PHE A 367 -0.91 -44.24 20.26
C PHE A 367 0.09 -43.64 21.26
N LYS A 368 -0.04 -44.02 22.54
CA LYS A 368 1.07 -43.95 23.50
C LYS A 368 2.11 -44.98 23.06
N LEU A 369 3.11 -44.57 22.30
CA LEU A 369 4.35 -45.32 22.21
C LEU A 369 5.15 -45.04 23.49
N LYS A 370 5.21 -46.05 24.36
CA LYS A 370 6.17 -46.10 25.47
C LYS A 370 7.56 -45.84 24.90
N SER A 371 8.22 -44.79 25.39
CA SER A 371 9.67 -44.66 25.26
C SER A 371 10.31 -45.86 25.95
N PRO A 372 11.18 -46.64 25.27
CA PRO A 372 12.15 -47.45 25.99
C PRO A 372 13.13 -46.51 26.68
N ALA A 373 13.53 -46.92 27.88
CA ALA A 373 14.55 -46.30 28.69
C ALA A 373 15.95 -46.55 28.10
N THR A 374 16.90 -45.68 28.49
CA THR A 374 18.38 -45.89 28.56
C THR A 374 19.08 -46.15 27.20
N GLU A 375 20.26 -45.58 26.91
CA GLU A 375 21.49 -45.59 27.70
C GLU A 375 22.36 -44.34 27.51
N ASN A 376 23.21 -44.14 28.52
CA ASN A 376 24.31 -43.20 28.61
C ASN A 376 25.39 -43.48 27.54
N VAL A 377 25.98 -42.42 26.98
CA VAL A 377 27.41 -42.01 27.03
C VAL A 377 27.56 -40.73 26.22
#